data_AF-A0A061GWP4-F1
#
_entry.id   AF-A0A061GWP4-F1
#
_cell.length_a   1.000
_cell.length_b   1.000
_cell.length_c   1.000
_cell.angle_alpha   90.00
_cell.angle_beta   90.00
_cell.angle_gamma   90.00
#
_symmetry.space_group_name_H-M   'P 1'
#
loop_
_entity.id
_entity.type
_entity.pdbx_description
1 polymer ?
#
loop_
_entity_poly.entity_id
_entity_poly.type
_entity_poly.pdbx_seq_one_letter_code
_entity_poly.pdbx_strand_id
1 'polypeptide(L)'
;MVSKYTLALVLVIVLVHTLPTFQLFEIPTQPREEHILMFKPSDTKAIIEVDGIIKAVWDAGFKIMSLILQNHLRTVVPFGGTYPAGCRLCYATDSVTIYNNNTITIFAPVDESFSDDENWKVLEYQFVTARVDKEAFDSGSVQRGVELLTCDSYCKVLVNGYGSINNVNITHWNIYNDGHIIVHGVQNFFNCNFWKSSKNI
;
A
#
# COMPACT_ATOMS: atom_id res chain seq x y z
N MET A 1 7.37 37.51 -67.59
CA MET A 1 7.34 36.06 -67.30
C MET A 1 8.40 35.78 -66.23
N VAL A 2 8.01 35.72 -64.96
CA VAL A 2 8.94 35.38 -63.87
C VAL A 2 9.08 33.86 -63.85
N SER A 3 10.32 33.38 -63.93
CA SER A 3 10.66 31.96 -64.01
C SER A 3 10.24 31.23 -62.73
N LYS A 4 9.68 30.01 -62.87
CA LYS A 4 9.25 29.17 -61.73
C LYS A 4 10.38 28.93 -60.70
N TYR A 5 11.63 29.02 -61.14
CA TYR A 5 12.81 28.86 -60.30
C TYR A 5 13.11 30.08 -59.41
N THR A 6 12.66 31.28 -59.81
CA THR A 6 12.88 32.52 -59.02
C THR A 6 11.92 32.58 -57.83
N LEU A 7 10.68 32.09 -57.99
CA LEU A 7 9.71 32.02 -56.89
C LEU A 7 10.10 30.98 -55.84
N ALA A 8 10.64 29.84 -56.28
CA ALA A 8 11.10 28.77 -55.39
C ALA A 8 12.29 29.20 -54.52
N LEU A 9 13.23 29.98 -55.08
CA LEU A 9 14.40 30.46 -54.32
C LEU A 9 14.00 31.46 -53.22
N VAL A 10 13.04 32.35 -53.50
CA VAL A 10 12.54 33.31 -52.52
C VAL A 10 11.77 32.60 -51.39
N LEU A 11 11.00 31.55 -51.71
CA LEU A 11 10.27 30.76 -50.71
C LEU A 11 11.21 29.98 -49.77
N VAL A 12 12.32 29.44 -50.28
CA VAL A 12 13.33 28.74 -49.45
C VAL A 12 14.04 29.72 -48.52
N ILE A 13 14.36 30.93 -49.01
CA ILE A 13 15.01 31.95 -48.17
C ILE A 13 14.05 32.42 -47.05
N VAL A 14 12.76 32.63 -47.33
CA VAL A 14 11.78 33.02 -46.29
C VAL A 14 11.55 31.91 -45.24
N LEU A 15 11.63 30.64 -45.64
CA LEU A 15 11.46 29.51 -44.72
C LEU A 15 12.63 29.36 -43.72
N VAL A 16 13.85 29.70 -44.13
CA VAL A 16 15.04 29.59 -43.27
C VAL A 16 15.08 30.65 -42.17
N HIS A 17 14.48 31.83 -42.39
CA HIS A 17 14.51 32.94 -41.42
C HIS A 17 13.31 32.96 -40.45
N THR A 18 12.34 32.05 -40.61
CA THR A 18 11.15 31.96 -39.74
C THR A 18 11.13 30.71 -38.87
N LEU A 19 12.14 29.84 -38.98
CA LEU A 19 12.29 28.72 -38.05
C LEU A 19 12.66 29.28 -36.66
N PRO A 20 11.86 29.01 -35.62
CA PRO A 20 12.25 29.36 -34.26
C PRO A 20 13.58 28.67 -34.00
N THR A 21 14.56 29.44 -33.54
CA THR A 21 15.82 28.90 -33.06
C THR A 21 15.46 27.91 -31.96
N PHE A 22 15.51 26.61 -32.25
CA PHE A 22 15.41 25.59 -31.24
C PHE A 22 16.62 25.81 -30.35
N GLN A 23 16.39 26.48 -29.21
CA GLN A 23 17.34 26.43 -28.12
C GLN A 23 17.46 24.95 -27.79
N LEU A 24 18.62 24.38 -28.10
CA LEU A 24 19.00 23.08 -27.56
C LEU A 24 18.93 23.28 -26.05
N PHE A 25 17.87 22.78 -25.42
CA PHE A 25 17.85 22.68 -23.96
C PHE A 25 19.05 21.81 -23.63
N GLU A 26 20.06 22.42 -22.99
CA GLU A 26 21.13 21.66 -22.39
C GLU A 26 20.47 20.60 -21.52
N ILE A 27 20.72 19.33 -21.84
CA ILE A 27 20.30 18.23 -20.98
C ILE A 27 20.96 18.52 -19.63
N PRO A 28 20.19 18.74 -18.56
CA PRO A 28 20.77 19.09 -17.28
C PRO A 28 21.75 17.99 -16.89
N THR A 29 23.02 18.34 -16.76
CA THR A 29 24.10 17.41 -16.36
C THR A 29 23.98 17.02 -14.89
N GLN A 30 23.07 17.66 -14.16
CA GLN A 30 22.65 17.27 -12.81
C GLN A 30 21.12 17.18 -12.73
N PRO A 31 20.59 16.14 -12.07
CA PRO A 31 19.16 16.04 -11.79
C PRO A 31 18.71 17.22 -10.93
N ARG A 32 17.58 17.86 -11.27
CA ARG A 32 16.94 18.87 -10.41
C ARG A 32 16.65 18.24 -9.06
N GLU A 33 17.31 18.70 -8.00
CA GLU A 33 17.13 18.19 -6.63
C GLU A 33 15.66 18.24 -6.16
N GLU A 34 14.87 19.13 -6.77
CA GLU A 34 13.43 19.32 -6.56
C GLU A 34 12.62 18.03 -6.83
N HIS A 35 13.08 17.16 -7.73
CA HIS A 35 12.45 15.87 -8.05
C HIS A 35 13.03 14.71 -7.22
N ILE A 36 14.15 14.90 -6.53
CA ILE A 36 14.80 13.89 -5.69
C ILE A 36 14.19 13.90 -4.27
N LEU A 37 13.55 14.99 -3.87
CA LEU A 37 12.92 15.12 -2.54
C LEU A 37 11.69 14.22 -2.33
N MET A 38 11.16 13.59 -3.38
CA MET A 38 9.92 12.80 -3.31
C MET A 38 10.10 11.46 -2.57
N PHE A 39 11.36 11.03 -2.35
CA PHE A 39 11.71 9.81 -1.61
C PHE A 39 12.77 10.08 -0.56
N LYS A 40 12.72 11.20 0.16
CA LYS A 40 13.42 11.25 1.44
C LYS A 40 12.55 10.49 2.44
N PRO A 41 12.87 9.23 2.82
CA PRO A 41 12.13 8.56 3.88
C PRO A 41 12.18 9.45 5.11
N SER A 42 11.06 9.61 5.80
CA SER A 42 11.02 10.39 7.04
C SER A 42 12.12 9.92 7.98
N ASP A 43 12.73 10.87 8.69
CA ASP A 43 13.73 10.58 9.72
C ASP A 43 13.15 9.73 10.86
N THR A 44 11.82 9.62 10.96
CA THR A 44 11.12 8.79 11.95
C THR A 44 10.77 7.43 11.35
N LYS A 45 11.47 6.38 11.83
CA LYS A 45 11.24 4.98 11.48
C LYS A 45 11.12 4.11 12.73
N ALA A 46 10.21 3.15 12.70
CA ALA A 46 10.12 2.08 13.70
C ALA A 46 10.63 0.77 13.09
N ILE A 47 11.49 0.06 13.81
CA ILE A 47 11.92 -1.30 13.47
C ILE A 47 11.15 -2.24 14.40
N ILE A 48 10.34 -3.11 13.83
CA ILE A 48 9.41 -3.96 14.58
C ILE A 48 9.85 -5.40 14.41
N GLU A 49 10.09 -6.12 15.49
CA GLU A 49 10.42 -7.55 15.44
C GLU A 49 9.18 -8.39 15.10
N VAL A 50 9.30 -9.27 14.12
CA VAL A 50 8.21 -10.06 13.56
C VAL A 50 7.91 -11.29 14.42
N ASP A 51 8.90 -11.84 15.12
CA ASP A 51 8.74 -13.05 15.94
C ASP A 51 7.68 -12.90 17.03
N GLY A 52 7.62 -11.74 17.68
CA GLY A 52 6.58 -11.42 18.68
C GLY A 52 5.18 -11.45 18.08
N ILE A 53 5.04 -10.94 16.84
CA ILE A 53 3.78 -10.92 16.09
C ILE A 53 3.38 -12.35 15.71
N ILE A 54 4.29 -13.11 15.08
CA ILE A 54 4.05 -14.50 14.67
C ILE A 54 3.60 -15.33 15.87
N LYS A 55 4.35 -15.27 16.97
CA LYS A 55 4.05 -16.03 18.18
C LYS A 55 2.67 -15.67 18.74
N ALA A 56 2.36 -14.38 18.85
CA ALA A 56 1.07 -13.94 19.38
C ALA A 56 -0.11 -14.42 18.51
N VAL A 57 0.01 -14.33 17.19
CA VAL A 57 -1.02 -14.76 16.24
C VAL A 57 -1.19 -16.28 16.24
N TRP A 58 -0.09 -17.02 16.29
CA TRP A 58 -0.10 -18.48 16.41
C TRP A 58 -0.76 -18.96 17.71
N ASP A 59 -0.36 -18.39 18.85
CA ASP A 59 -0.89 -18.75 20.17
C ASP A 59 -2.38 -18.41 20.31
N ALA A 60 -2.85 -17.38 19.59
CA ALA A 60 -4.26 -17.02 19.50
C ALA A 60 -5.10 -17.94 18.60
N GLY A 61 -4.48 -18.92 17.93
CA GLY A 61 -5.16 -19.93 17.12
C GLY A 61 -5.33 -19.57 15.64
N PHE A 62 -4.70 -18.50 15.16
CA PHE A 62 -4.74 -18.07 13.75
C PHE A 62 -3.49 -18.56 13.01
N LYS A 63 -3.33 -19.88 12.91
CA LYS A 63 -2.07 -20.50 12.51
C LYS A 63 -1.73 -20.25 11.04
N ILE A 64 -2.73 -20.27 10.15
CA ILE A 64 -2.49 -20.02 8.73
C ILE A 64 -2.03 -18.57 8.53
N MET A 65 -2.70 -17.61 9.19
CA MET A 65 -2.29 -16.21 9.13
C MET A 65 -0.90 -16.01 9.73
N SER A 66 -0.57 -16.68 10.83
CA SER A 66 0.79 -16.65 11.41
C SER A 66 1.86 -17.10 10.41
N LEU A 67 1.61 -18.16 9.65
CA LEU A 67 2.54 -18.65 8.61
C LEU A 67 2.64 -17.67 7.44
N ILE A 68 1.51 -17.06 7.03
CA ILE A 68 1.51 -16.02 6.00
C ILE A 68 2.33 -14.81 6.44
N LEU A 69 2.16 -14.36 7.69
CA LEU A 69 2.91 -13.24 8.24
C LEU A 69 4.42 -13.55 8.29
N GLN A 70 4.79 -14.76 8.70
CA GLN A 70 6.18 -15.21 8.69
C GLN A 70 6.83 -15.12 7.30
N ASN A 71 6.08 -15.46 6.24
CA ASN A 71 6.62 -15.52 4.89
C ASN A 71 6.46 -14.21 4.10
N HIS A 72 5.44 -13.40 4.41
CA HIS A 72 4.97 -12.32 3.52
C HIS A 72 4.71 -10.98 4.19
N LEU A 73 4.85 -10.85 5.53
CA LEU A 73 4.55 -9.57 6.19
C LEU A 73 5.34 -8.39 5.58
N ARG A 74 6.61 -8.61 5.21
CA ARG A 74 7.44 -7.59 4.57
C ARG A 74 6.98 -7.18 3.17
N THR A 75 6.44 -8.11 2.40
CA THR A 75 6.02 -7.84 1.02
C THR A 75 4.65 -7.17 0.98
N VAL A 76 3.80 -7.44 1.98
CA VAL A 76 2.45 -6.89 2.06
C VAL A 76 2.42 -5.52 2.74
N VAL A 77 3.35 -5.27 3.68
CA VAL A 77 3.51 -3.95 4.29
C VAL A 77 4.25 -3.03 3.30
N PRO A 78 3.61 -1.97 2.76
CA PRO A 78 4.15 -1.13 1.68
C PRO A 78 5.38 -0.29 2.09
N PHE A 79 5.88 -0.48 3.31
CA PHE A 79 7.03 0.22 3.89
C PHE A 79 8.21 -0.72 4.20
N GLY A 80 8.10 -2.02 3.89
CA GLY A 80 9.22 -2.95 3.93
C GLY A 80 10.30 -2.52 2.93
N GLY A 81 11.54 -2.34 3.39
CA GLY A 81 12.63 -1.76 2.58
C GLY A 81 12.87 -2.44 1.24
N THR A 82 13.44 -1.68 0.30
CA THR A 82 13.86 -2.14 -1.02
C THR A 82 14.94 -3.22 -0.91
N TYR A 83 14.76 -4.33 -1.63
CA TYR A 83 15.77 -5.37 -1.78
C TYR A 83 17.06 -4.78 -2.39
N PRO A 84 18.26 -5.18 -1.95
CA PRO A 84 19.39 -5.21 -2.87
C PRO A 84 19.03 -6.18 -4.01
N ALA A 85 19.08 -5.69 -5.25
CA ALA A 85 18.73 -6.45 -6.43
C ALA A 85 19.49 -7.80 -6.47
N GLY A 86 18.75 -8.92 -6.49
CA GLY A 86 19.32 -10.25 -6.75
C GLY A 86 19.07 -11.34 -5.70
N CYS A 87 18.46 -11.03 -4.55
CA CYS A 87 18.29 -12.03 -3.48
C CYS A 87 16.79 -12.37 -3.27
N ARG A 88 16.30 -13.32 -4.08
CA ARG A 88 14.89 -13.80 -4.06
C ARG A 88 14.63 -14.91 -3.03
N LEU A 89 15.65 -15.28 -2.23
CA LEU A 89 15.65 -16.43 -1.32
C LEU A 89 16.35 -16.16 0.02
N CYS A 90 16.68 -14.91 0.36
CA CYS A 90 17.15 -14.62 1.71
C CYS A 90 15.95 -14.69 2.66
N TYR A 91 15.95 -15.72 3.49
CA TYR A 91 15.00 -16.02 4.56
C TYR A 91 14.56 -14.78 5.35
N ALA A 92 13.31 -14.85 5.82
CA ALA A 92 12.68 -14.03 6.84
C ALA A 92 13.69 -13.21 7.64
N THR A 93 13.84 -11.97 7.22
CA THR A 93 14.44 -10.94 8.06
C THR A 93 13.47 -10.62 9.19
N ASP A 94 13.91 -10.81 10.43
CA ASP A 94 13.13 -10.82 11.69
C ASP A 94 12.41 -9.52 12.03
N SER A 95 12.45 -8.50 11.17
CA SER A 95 11.88 -7.19 11.48
C SER A 95 11.08 -6.58 10.34
N VAL A 96 10.26 -5.57 10.55
CA VAL A 96 9.64 -4.73 9.51
C VAL A 96 9.98 -3.28 9.84
N THR A 97 10.25 -2.46 8.81
CA THR A 97 10.42 -1.02 9.01
C THR A 97 9.12 -0.31 8.66
N ILE A 98 8.61 0.50 9.57
CA ILE A 98 7.46 1.37 9.31
C ILE A 98 7.95 2.82 9.33
N TYR A 99 7.63 3.55 8.28
CA TYR A 99 7.99 4.97 8.13
C TYR A 99 6.85 5.89 8.59
N ASN A 100 7.20 7.15 8.84
CA ASN A 100 6.25 8.25 9.10
C ASN A 100 5.39 8.07 10.35
N ASN A 101 5.81 7.23 11.30
CA ASN A 101 5.00 6.86 12.46
C ASN A 101 3.62 6.32 12.07
N ASN A 102 3.53 5.66 10.90
CA ASN A 102 2.30 5.03 10.45
C ASN A 102 1.94 3.84 11.35
N THR A 103 0.66 3.52 11.39
CA THR A 103 0.15 2.30 12.03
C THR A 103 -0.46 1.40 10.96
N ILE A 104 -0.16 0.11 11.05
CA ILE A 104 -0.77 -0.93 10.22
C ILE A 104 -1.61 -1.81 11.13
N THR A 105 -2.89 -1.93 10.80
CA THR A 105 -3.77 -2.90 11.46
C THR A 105 -3.98 -4.09 10.54
N ILE A 106 -3.74 -5.29 11.07
CA ILE A 106 -3.86 -6.57 10.38
C ILE A 106 -5.08 -7.32 10.91
N PHE A 107 -5.93 -7.79 10.02
CA PHE A 107 -7.11 -8.57 10.35
C PHE A 107 -6.87 -10.04 9.96
N ALA A 108 -6.59 -10.88 10.94
CA ALA A 108 -6.31 -12.31 10.78
C ALA A 108 -7.62 -13.10 10.67
N PRO A 109 -7.99 -13.66 9.49
CA PRO A 109 -9.14 -14.53 9.35
C PRO A 109 -8.93 -15.84 10.11
N VAL A 110 -10.00 -16.44 10.64
CA VAL A 110 -9.93 -17.79 11.24
C VAL A 110 -9.45 -18.82 10.21
N ASP A 111 -8.72 -19.83 10.66
CA ASP A 111 -8.07 -20.83 9.80
C ASP A 111 -9.08 -21.56 8.88
N GLU A 112 -10.32 -21.76 9.34
CA GLU A 112 -11.37 -22.43 8.56
C GLU A 112 -11.92 -21.57 7.40
N SER A 113 -11.60 -20.28 7.35
CA SER A 113 -12.05 -19.38 6.29
C SER A 113 -11.15 -19.41 5.05
N PHE A 114 -9.98 -20.03 5.15
CA PHE A 114 -9.05 -20.21 4.04
C PHE A 114 -9.56 -21.34 3.13
N SER A 115 -9.66 -21.08 1.82
CA SER A 115 -10.16 -22.02 0.82
C SER A 115 -9.06 -22.38 -0.16
N ASP A 116 -8.97 -23.62 -0.63
CA ASP A 116 -7.89 -24.09 -1.53
C ASP A 116 -7.71 -23.28 -2.83
N ASP A 117 -8.72 -22.50 -3.26
CA ASP A 117 -8.72 -21.68 -4.48
C ASP A 117 -8.04 -20.30 -4.33
N GLU A 118 -7.10 -20.12 -3.38
CA GLU A 118 -6.66 -18.81 -2.91
C GLU A 118 -6.13 -17.86 -3.98
N ASN A 119 -6.86 -16.76 -4.13
CA ASN A 119 -6.36 -15.56 -4.75
C ASN A 119 -5.62 -14.74 -3.68
N TRP A 120 -4.30 -14.87 -3.63
CA TRP A 120 -3.38 -14.12 -2.76
C TRP A 120 -3.67 -12.61 -2.68
N LYS A 121 -4.30 -12.02 -3.71
CA LYS A 121 -4.76 -10.62 -3.71
C LYS A 121 -5.76 -10.27 -2.62
N VAL A 122 -6.44 -11.26 -2.02
CA VAL A 122 -7.38 -11.05 -0.90
C VAL A 122 -6.64 -10.74 0.41
N LEU A 123 -5.35 -11.08 0.50
CA LEU A 123 -4.57 -10.84 1.71
C LEU A 123 -4.32 -9.36 1.93
N GLU A 124 -3.94 -8.58 0.90
CA GLU A 124 -3.67 -7.13 1.03
C GLU A 124 -4.86 -6.36 1.59
N TYR A 125 -6.08 -6.88 1.41
CA TYR A 125 -7.31 -6.29 1.93
C TYR A 125 -7.40 -6.38 3.45
N GLN A 126 -6.76 -7.39 4.05
CA GLN A 126 -6.71 -7.59 5.49
C GLN A 126 -5.75 -6.62 6.20
N PHE A 127 -4.98 -5.83 5.46
CA PHE A 127 -3.99 -4.91 6.02
C PHE A 127 -4.46 -3.49 5.78
N VAL A 128 -4.72 -2.76 6.85
CA VAL A 128 -5.23 -1.39 6.80
C VAL A 128 -4.14 -0.44 7.28
N THR A 129 -3.96 0.67 6.58
CA THR A 129 -2.98 1.73 6.88
C THR A 129 -3.55 2.77 7.86
N ALA A 130 -4.19 2.31 8.92
CA ALA A 130 -4.77 3.14 9.96
C ALA A 130 -4.70 2.44 11.33
N ARG A 131 -4.68 3.22 12.41
CA ARG A 131 -4.82 2.72 13.77
C ARG A 131 -6.28 2.31 13.99
N VAL A 132 -6.50 1.01 14.10
CA VAL A 132 -7.79 0.44 14.45
C VAL A 132 -7.52 -0.52 15.59
N ASP A 133 -7.53 -0.01 16.82
CA ASP A 133 -7.52 -0.81 18.04
C ASP A 133 -8.87 -0.68 18.76
N LYS A 134 -9.04 -1.46 19.83
CA LYS A 134 -10.27 -1.43 20.63
C LYS A 134 -10.55 -0.01 21.17
N GLU A 135 -9.51 0.68 21.59
CA GLU A 135 -9.55 2.03 22.14
C GLU A 135 -10.02 3.07 21.10
N ALA A 136 -9.65 2.90 19.83
CA ALA A 136 -10.15 3.73 18.74
C ALA A 136 -11.65 3.57 18.50
N PHE A 137 -12.20 2.36 18.70
CA PHE A 137 -13.65 2.15 18.71
C PHE A 137 -14.31 2.76 19.95
N ASP A 138 -13.74 2.53 21.14
CA ASP A 138 -14.28 3.02 22.41
C ASP A 138 -14.32 4.56 22.47
N SER A 139 -13.32 5.22 21.87
CA SER A 139 -13.24 6.69 21.77
C SER A 139 -14.09 7.28 20.64
N GLY A 140 -14.65 6.45 19.75
CA GLY A 140 -15.39 6.90 18.56
C GLY A 140 -14.52 7.39 17.39
N SER A 141 -13.20 7.27 17.50
CA SER A 141 -12.26 7.60 16.41
C SER A 141 -12.46 6.67 15.19
N VAL A 142 -12.83 5.42 15.44
CA VAL A 142 -13.27 4.45 14.45
C VAL A 142 -14.75 4.15 14.70
N GLN A 143 -15.60 4.56 13.78
CA GLN A 143 -17.06 4.41 13.91
C GLN A 143 -17.70 4.03 12.58
N ARG A 144 -18.98 3.65 12.64
CA ARG A 144 -19.77 3.24 11.48
C ARG A 144 -19.68 4.28 10.36
N GLY A 145 -19.45 3.82 9.13
CA GLY A 145 -19.37 4.65 7.94
C GLY A 145 -17.96 5.12 7.59
N VAL A 146 -16.97 4.92 8.47
CA VAL A 146 -15.57 5.21 8.15
C VAL A 146 -15.07 4.22 7.09
N GLU A 147 -14.44 4.75 6.05
CA GLU A 147 -13.70 3.95 5.07
C GLU A 147 -12.23 3.87 5.47
N LEU A 148 -11.71 2.65 5.52
CA LEU A 148 -10.33 2.36 5.85
C LEU A 148 -9.57 1.97 4.58
N LEU A 149 -8.43 2.62 4.34
CA LEU A 149 -7.56 2.31 3.20
C LEU A 149 -6.77 1.04 3.48
N THR A 150 -6.87 0.06 2.58
CA THR A 150 -6.08 -1.18 2.68
C THR A 150 -4.67 -0.99 2.08
N CYS A 151 -3.81 -2.01 2.19
CA CYS A 151 -2.50 -2.00 1.54
C CYS A 151 -2.60 -2.19 0.01
N ASP A 152 -3.74 -2.71 -0.49
CA ASP A 152 -4.12 -2.54 -1.89
C ASP A 152 -4.70 -1.12 -2.06
N SER A 153 -3.99 -0.29 -2.83
CA SER A 153 -4.32 1.13 -3.03
C SER A 153 -5.67 1.39 -3.72
N TYR A 154 -6.25 0.36 -4.35
CA TYR A 154 -7.56 0.43 -5.00
C TYR A 154 -8.68 -0.12 -4.12
N CYS A 155 -8.37 -0.64 -2.93
CA CYS A 155 -9.35 -1.17 -2.01
C CYS A 155 -9.50 -0.34 -0.72
N LYS A 156 -10.76 -0.15 -0.37
CA LYS A 156 -11.19 0.36 0.93
C LYS A 156 -12.19 -0.60 1.57
N VAL A 157 -12.11 -0.72 2.88
CA VAL A 157 -13.04 -1.52 3.69
C VAL A 157 -13.87 -0.61 4.59
N LEU A 158 -15.16 -0.90 4.70
CA LEU A 158 -16.12 -0.05 5.40
C LEU A 158 -16.29 -0.51 6.85
N VAL A 159 -16.22 0.40 7.82
CA VAL A 159 -16.59 0.09 9.21
C VAL A 159 -18.11 0.03 9.32
N ASN A 160 -18.66 -1.13 9.67
CA ASN A 160 -20.10 -1.35 9.77
C ASN A 160 -20.67 -0.95 11.13
N GLY A 161 -19.84 -0.98 12.17
CA GLY A 161 -20.21 -0.70 13.55
C GLY A 161 -19.12 -1.16 14.51
N TYR A 162 -19.41 -1.07 15.80
CA TYR A 162 -18.48 -1.53 16.82
C TYR A 162 -18.14 -3.02 16.61
N GLY A 163 -16.87 -3.32 16.34
CA GLY A 163 -16.39 -4.68 16.13
C GLY A 163 -16.77 -5.33 14.80
N SER A 164 -17.14 -4.55 13.78
CA SER A 164 -17.44 -5.11 12.45
C SER A 164 -16.92 -4.21 11.33
N ILE A 165 -16.15 -4.80 10.43
CA ILE A 165 -15.52 -4.14 9.28
C ILE A 165 -15.75 -5.01 8.05
N ASN A 166 -16.18 -4.40 6.95
CA ASN A 166 -16.49 -5.06 5.69
C ASN A 166 -17.48 -6.23 5.81
N ASN A 167 -18.47 -6.08 6.69
CA ASN A 167 -19.45 -7.07 7.12
C ASN A 167 -18.84 -8.32 7.77
N VAL A 168 -17.61 -8.22 8.27
CA VAL A 168 -16.92 -9.28 9.00
C VAL A 168 -16.71 -8.81 10.43
N ASN A 169 -17.05 -9.67 11.39
CA ASN A 169 -16.88 -9.35 12.80
C ASN A 169 -15.46 -9.63 13.28
N ILE A 170 -14.98 -8.76 14.16
CA ILE A 170 -13.76 -8.95 14.95
C ILE A 170 -14.09 -9.92 16.09
N THR A 171 -13.39 -11.05 16.13
CA THR A 171 -13.57 -12.10 17.14
C THR A 171 -12.56 -11.96 18.27
N HIS A 172 -11.36 -11.46 17.97
CA HIS A 172 -10.27 -11.30 18.94
C HIS A 172 -9.67 -9.91 18.79
N TRP A 173 -9.77 -9.12 19.85
CA TRP A 173 -9.22 -7.78 19.90
C TRP A 173 -7.77 -7.80 20.36
N ASN A 174 -6.95 -6.92 19.79
CA ASN A 174 -5.57 -6.67 20.21
C ASN A 174 -4.76 -7.96 20.47
N ILE A 175 -4.80 -8.94 19.55
CA ILE A 175 -3.95 -10.16 19.63
C ILE A 175 -2.48 -9.76 19.78
N TYR A 176 -2.09 -8.73 19.03
CA TYR A 176 -0.82 -8.03 19.17
C TYR A 176 -1.06 -6.53 19.00
N ASN A 177 -0.36 -5.70 19.76
CA ASN A 177 -0.40 -4.24 19.63
C ASN A 177 0.86 -3.61 20.24
N ASP A 178 1.73 -3.06 19.40
CA ASP A 178 2.92 -2.28 19.83
C ASP A 178 2.81 -0.78 19.47
N GLY A 179 1.61 -0.34 19.07
CA GLY A 179 1.32 1.00 18.59
C GLY A 179 1.62 1.23 17.11
N HIS A 180 2.44 0.41 16.47
CA HIS A 180 2.79 0.50 15.05
C HIS A 180 2.18 -0.63 14.22
N ILE A 181 2.17 -1.85 14.76
CA ILE A 181 1.41 -2.99 14.25
C ILE A 181 0.36 -3.39 15.27
N ILE A 182 -0.88 -3.50 14.80
CA ILE A 182 -2.02 -3.99 15.56
C ILE A 182 -2.55 -5.23 14.83
N VAL A 183 -2.87 -6.29 15.57
CA VAL A 183 -3.48 -7.50 15.01
C VAL A 183 -4.78 -7.81 15.70
N HIS A 184 -5.80 -8.10 14.89
CA HIS A 184 -7.12 -8.56 15.32
C HIS A 184 -7.45 -9.88 14.65
N GLY A 185 -8.21 -10.72 15.34
CA GLY A 185 -8.82 -11.90 14.74
C GLY A 185 -10.19 -11.56 14.16
N VAL A 186 -10.52 -12.09 12.98
CA VAL A 186 -11.80 -11.84 12.28
C VAL A 186 -12.43 -13.14 11.78
N GLN A 187 -13.76 -13.14 11.61
CA GLN A 187 -14.51 -14.33 11.21
C GLN A 187 -14.23 -14.81 9.78
N ASN A 188 -13.81 -13.93 8.87
CA ASN A 188 -13.65 -14.23 7.45
C ASN A 188 -12.77 -13.18 6.77
N PHE A 189 -12.43 -13.38 5.50
CA PHE A 189 -11.71 -12.39 4.70
C PHE A 189 -12.56 -11.18 4.34
N PHE A 190 -11.96 -10.00 4.41
CA PHE A 190 -12.47 -8.82 3.70
C PHE A 190 -12.48 -9.00 2.17
N ASN A 191 -13.39 -8.29 1.52
CA ASN A 191 -13.65 -8.32 0.08
C ASN A 191 -13.89 -6.91 -0.44
N CYS A 192 -13.10 -6.50 -1.43
CA CYS A 192 -13.13 -5.15 -2.01
C CYS A 192 -14.19 -4.95 -3.10
N ASN A 193 -14.92 -6.00 -3.48
CA ASN A 193 -16.01 -5.89 -4.46
C ASN A 193 -17.27 -5.23 -3.89
N PHE A 194 -17.34 -4.98 -2.57
CA PHE A 194 -18.53 -4.45 -1.93
C PHE A 194 -18.95 -3.08 -2.50
N TRP A 195 -17.98 -2.22 -2.86
CA TRP A 195 -18.26 -0.89 -3.44
C TRP A 195 -18.78 -0.91 -4.89
N LYS A 196 -18.61 -2.02 -5.61
CA LYS A 196 -19.19 -2.18 -6.96
C LYS A 196 -20.68 -2.51 -6.91
N SER A 197 -21.16 -3.10 -5.82
CA SER A 197 -22.56 -3.53 -5.67
C SER A 197 -23.45 -2.42 -5.08
N SER A 198 -22.93 -1.60 -4.16
CA SER A 198 -23.69 -0.53 -3.49
C SER A 198 -24.00 0.70 -4.36
N LYS A 199 -23.38 0.82 -5.54
CA LYS A 199 -23.70 1.87 -6.52
C LYS A 199 -24.82 1.50 -7.50
N ASN A 200 -25.39 0.30 -7.38
CA ASN A 200 -26.48 -0.19 -8.23
C ASN A 200 -27.82 -0.35 -7.47
N ILE A 201 -28.00 0.36 -6.36
CA ILE A 201 -29.29 0.47 -5.65
C ILE A 201 -29.66 1.95 -5.56
#